data_AF-A0A352GMD2-F1
#
_entry.id   AF-A0A352GMD2-F1
#
_cell.length_a   1.000
_cell.length_b   1.000
_cell.length_c   1.000
_cell.angle_alpha   90.00
_cell.angle_beta   90.00
_cell.angle_gamma   90.00
#
_symmetry.space_group_name_H-M   'P 1'
#
loop_
_entity.id
_entity.type
_entity.pdbx_description
1 polymer ?
#
loop_
_entity_poly.entity_id
_entity_poly.type
_entity_poly.pdbx_seq_one_letter_code
_entity_poly.pdbx_strand_id
1 'polypeptide(L)'
;FEKWTKAKAHFVPTATRHDDFAQVSPSDPKRKEATAGIECINCGVCYSACDTVAWLGDYLGPAALNRAWTLHNDVRDGGQSDRIKAIAGTGGCQACHSHQSCFELCPKHLNPTASIAGLKRATAKAALKGEI
;
A
#
# COMPACT_ATOMS: atom_id res chain seq x y z
N PHE A 1 6.52 7.57 11.17
CA PHE A 1 6.34 6.10 11.07
C PHE A 1 4.98 5.61 11.57
N GLU A 2 4.28 6.30 12.47
CA GLU A 2 2.94 5.88 12.93
C GLU A 2 1.94 5.61 11.81
N LYS A 3 1.91 6.45 10.76
CA LYS A 3 1.05 6.26 9.59
C LYS A 3 1.29 4.91 8.88
N TRP A 4 2.53 4.40 8.91
CA TRP A 4 2.88 3.08 8.39
C TRP A 4 2.23 1.96 9.19
N THR A 5 2.31 2.06 10.53
CA THR A 5 1.66 1.13 11.45
C THR A 5 0.14 1.18 11.32
N LYS A 6 -0.45 2.40 11.23
CA LYS A 6 -1.88 2.61 11.02
C LYS A 6 -2.37 1.99 9.72
N ALA A 7 -1.59 2.06 8.64
CA ALA A 7 -1.88 1.39 7.36
C ALA A 7 -1.70 -0.15 7.41
N LYS A 8 -1.42 -0.72 8.59
CA LYS A 8 -1.08 -2.13 8.82
C LYS A 8 0.06 -2.61 7.93
N ALA A 9 0.98 -1.73 7.52
CA ALA A 9 1.97 -1.99 6.46
C ALA A 9 3.16 -2.90 6.87
N HIS A 10 2.87 -3.94 7.66
CA HIS A 10 3.75 -5.05 8.00
C HIS A 10 3.25 -6.34 7.33
N PHE A 11 4.18 -7.25 7.09
CA PHE A 11 3.89 -8.57 6.53
C PHE A 11 3.27 -9.46 7.61
N VAL A 12 2.19 -10.17 7.26
CA VAL A 12 1.53 -11.16 8.11
C VAL A 12 1.77 -12.53 7.51
N PRO A 13 2.57 -13.39 8.15
CA PRO A 13 2.94 -14.69 7.59
C PRO A 13 1.74 -15.64 7.55
N THR A 14 1.61 -16.37 6.44
CA THR A 14 0.68 -17.52 6.32
C THR A 14 1.36 -18.87 6.55
N ALA A 15 2.69 -18.88 6.63
CA ALA A 15 3.53 -20.04 6.87
C ALA A 15 4.44 -19.79 8.08
N THR A 16 4.96 -20.86 8.65
CA THR A 16 5.86 -20.85 9.79
C THR A 16 7.31 -21.05 9.36
N ARG A 17 8.23 -20.91 10.32
CA ARG A 17 9.66 -21.21 10.11
C ARG A 17 9.96 -22.70 9.86
N HIS A 18 8.96 -23.57 10.00
CA HIS A 18 9.09 -25.02 9.78
C HIS A 18 8.65 -25.43 8.37
N ASP A 19 8.00 -24.53 7.64
CA ASP A 19 7.60 -24.75 6.26
C ASP A 19 8.76 -24.43 5.31
N ASP A 20 8.75 -25.05 4.13
CA ASP A 20 9.71 -24.75 3.07
C ASP A 20 9.58 -23.30 2.57
N PHE A 21 10.63 -22.79 1.92
CA PHE A 21 10.62 -21.45 1.35
C PHE A 21 9.51 -21.28 0.32
N ALA A 22 8.73 -20.21 0.46
CA ALA A 22 7.67 -19.87 -0.48
C ALA A 22 8.24 -19.64 -1.90
N GLN A 23 7.83 -20.49 -2.84
CA GLN A 23 8.17 -20.36 -4.24
C GLN A 23 7.10 -19.53 -4.96
N VAL A 24 7.41 -18.27 -5.29
CA VAL A 24 6.52 -17.39 -6.05
C VAL A 24 7.16 -17.10 -7.39
N SER A 25 6.51 -17.47 -8.49
CA SER A 25 7.06 -17.24 -9.83
C SER A 25 7.27 -15.74 -10.11
N PRO A 26 8.42 -15.30 -10.69
CA PRO A 26 8.59 -13.93 -11.19
C PRO A 26 7.55 -13.52 -12.24
N SER A 27 6.95 -14.49 -12.95
CA SER A 27 5.92 -14.22 -13.94
C SER A 27 4.54 -13.98 -13.34
N ASP A 28 4.32 -14.30 -12.06
CA ASP A 28 3.06 -14.13 -11.36
C ASP A 28 2.57 -12.66 -11.43
N PRO A 29 1.34 -12.40 -11.87
CA PRO A 29 0.83 -11.03 -12.02
C PRO A 29 0.83 -10.24 -10.71
N LYS A 30 0.48 -10.87 -9.58
CA LYS A 30 0.48 -10.19 -8.27
C LYS A 30 1.90 -9.90 -7.80
N ARG A 31 2.85 -10.82 -8.03
CA ARG A 31 4.27 -10.53 -7.75
C ARG A 31 4.77 -9.34 -8.55
N LYS A 32 4.37 -9.19 -9.82
CA LYS A 32 4.74 -8.03 -10.64
C LYS A 32 4.17 -6.73 -10.07
N GLU A 33 2.90 -6.72 -9.68
CA GLU A 33 2.26 -5.57 -9.01
C GLU A 33 2.96 -5.18 -7.70
N ALA A 34 3.32 -6.16 -6.88
CA ALA A 34 4.13 -5.90 -5.68
C ALA A 34 5.49 -5.32 -6.08
N THR A 35 6.18 -5.95 -7.03
CA THR A 35 7.54 -5.57 -7.46
C THR A 35 7.61 -4.11 -7.94
N ALA A 36 6.55 -3.60 -8.58
CA ALA A 36 6.47 -2.22 -9.03
C ALA A 36 6.57 -1.17 -7.89
N GLY A 37 6.35 -1.55 -6.63
CA GLY A 37 6.37 -0.65 -5.49
C GLY A 37 7.28 -1.06 -4.32
N ILE A 38 7.85 -2.27 -4.30
CA ILE A 38 8.60 -2.79 -3.13
C ILE A 38 9.93 -2.08 -2.86
N GLU A 39 10.56 -1.45 -3.86
CA GLU A 39 11.87 -0.80 -3.68
C GLU A 39 11.81 0.55 -2.93
N CYS A 40 10.72 0.82 -2.22
CA CYS A 40 10.59 2.01 -1.40
C CYS A 40 11.66 2.00 -0.30
N ILE A 41 12.44 3.08 -0.24
CA ILE A 41 13.52 3.24 0.75
C ILE A 41 13.08 4.08 1.97
N ASN A 42 11.78 4.34 2.12
CA ASN A 42 11.20 5.11 3.22
C ASN A 42 11.82 6.51 3.44
N CYS A 43 12.28 7.17 2.36
CA CYS A 43 12.93 8.48 2.41
C CYS A 43 12.01 9.67 2.77
N GLY A 44 10.69 9.50 2.67
CA GLY A 44 9.72 10.54 3.05
C GLY A 44 9.49 11.66 2.02
N VAL A 45 10.25 11.73 0.92
CA VAL A 45 10.08 12.76 -0.13
C VAL A 45 8.64 12.84 -0.63
N CYS A 46 8.00 11.70 -0.85
CA CYS A 46 6.60 11.65 -1.28
C CYS A 46 5.61 12.25 -0.26
N TYR A 47 5.92 12.21 1.04
CA TYR A 47 5.10 12.88 2.06
C TYR A 47 5.29 14.40 1.98
N SER A 48 6.54 14.87 1.91
CA SER A 48 6.84 16.30 1.80
C SER A 48 6.27 16.93 0.53
N ALA A 49 6.16 16.15 -0.55
CA ALA A 49 5.61 16.59 -1.83
C ALA A 49 4.07 16.63 -1.89
N CYS A 50 3.36 16.01 -0.93
CA CYS A 50 1.93 15.76 -1.07
C CYS A 50 1.09 16.77 -0.28
N ASP A 51 0.34 17.62 -0.97
CA ASP A 51 -0.55 18.59 -0.31
C ASP A 51 -1.56 17.93 0.62
N THR A 52 -2.15 16.80 0.23
CA THR A 52 -3.09 16.08 1.10
C THR A 52 -2.46 15.68 2.43
N VAL A 53 -1.16 15.34 2.45
CA VAL A 53 -0.44 15.06 3.71
C VAL A 53 -0.30 16.33 4.55
N ALA A 54 -0.09 17.49 3.93
CA ALA A 54 0.03 18.78 4.62
C ALA A 54 -1.30 19.26 5.21
N TRP A 55 -2.42 19.08 4.49
CA TRP A 55 -3.74 19.59 4.88
C TRP A 55 -4.55 18.61 5.75
N LEU A 56 -4.41 17.30 5.54
CA LEU A 56 -5.15 16.27 6.28
C LEU A 56 -4.19 15.44 7.13
N GLY A 57 -4.05 15.84 8.41
CA GLY A 57 -3.13 15.20 9.36
C GLY A 57 -3.30 13.67 9.46
N ASP A 58 -4.54 13.20 9.38
CA ASP A 58 -4.87 11.77 9.46
C ASP A 58 -4.65 10.99 8.15
N TYR A 59 -4.36 11.66 7.03
CA TYR A 59 -4.08 10.97 5.78
C TYR A 59 -2.85 10.08 5.91
N LEU A 60 -3.00 8.77 5.68
CA LEU A 60 -1.94 7.78 5.79
C LEU A 60 -0.73 8.11 4.91
N GLY A 61 -0.97 8.75 3.77
CA GLY A 61 0.09 9.25 2.90
C GLY A 61 0.68 8.21 1.95
N PRO A 62 1.47 8.67 0.97
CA PRO A 62 1.85 7.87 -0.18
C PRO A 62 2.75 6.68 0.14
N ALA A 63 3.75 6.80 1.01
CA ALA A 63 4.64 5.65 1.26
C ALA A 63 3.95 4.53 2.04
N ALA A 64 3.15 4.87 3.06
CA ALA A 64 2.41 3.86 3.83
C ALA A 64 1.39 3.12 2.94
N LEU A 65 0.67 3.85 2.09
CA LEU A 65 -0.27 3.27 1.15
C LEU A 65 0.44 2.48 0.04
N ASN A 66 1.59 2.94 -0.46
CA ASN A 66 2.40 2.16 -1.39
C ASN A 66 2.81 0.81 -0.77
N ARG A 67 3.28 0.81 0.47
CA ARG A 67 3.60 -0.45 1.15
C ARG A 67 2.37 -1.34 1.33
N ALA A 68 1.23 -0.77 1.73
CA ALA A 68 -0.02 -1.51 1.83
C ALA A 68 -0.40 -2.18 0.50
N TRP A 69 -0.22 -1.51 -0.63
CA TRP A 69 -0.43 -2.10 -1.96
C TRP A 69 0.55 -3.24 -2.28
N THR A 70 1.83 -3.08 -1.96
CA THR A 70 2.80 -4.17 -2.19
C THR A 70 2.46 -5.43 -1.40
N LEU A 71 2.01 -5.28 -0.15
CA LEU A 71 1.57 -6.38 0.68
C LEU A 71 0.21 -6.92 0.24
N HIS A 72 -0.67 -6.06 -0.29
CA HIS A 72 -1.95 -6.51 -0.85
C HIS A 72 -1.79 -7.47 -2.03
N ASN A 73 -0.72 -7.28 -2.78
CA ASN A 73 -0.36 -8.13 -3.91
C ASN A 73 0.66 -9.22 -3.54
N ASP A 74 1.13 -9.31 -2.30
CA ASP A 74 2.00 -10.41 -1.89
C ASP A 74 1.15 -11.64 -1.57
N VAL A 75 1.27 -12.69 -2.39
CA VAL A 75 0.52 -13.96 -2.21
C VAL A 75 0.86 -14.69 -0.91
N ARG A 76 1.93 -14.29 -0.23
CA ARG A 76 2.37 -14.87 1.05
C ARG A 76 1.78 -14.11 2.25
N ASP A 77 1.17 -12.95 2.03
CA ASP A 77 0.65 -12.08 3.10
C ASP A 77 -0.80 -12.42 3.46
N GLY A 78 -1.03 -12.80 4.72
CA GLY A 78 -2.35 -13.13 5.27
C GLY A 78 -3.13 -11.93 5.83
N GLY A 79 -2.55 -10.72 5.82
CA GLY A 79 -3.07 -9.55 6.53
C GLY A 79 -4.12 -8.75 5.76
N GLN A 80 -4.73 -9.33 4.73
CA GLN A 80 -5.48 -8.58 3.71
C GLN A 80 -6.73 -7.89 4.25
N SER A 81 -7.56 -8.61 5.00
CA SER A 81 -8.81 -8.08 5.57
C SER A 81 -8.53 -6.86 6.45
N ASP A 82 -7.61 -7.00 7.40
CA ASP A 82 -7.31 -5.95 8.37
C ASP A 82 -6.64 -4.74 7.72
N ARG A 83 -5.81 -4.99 6.70
CA ARG A 83 -5.18 -3.94 5.89
C ARG A 83 -6.20 -3.13 5.10
N ILE A 84 -7.13 -3.78 4.41
CA ILE A 84 -8.19 -3.10 3.66
C ILE A 84 -9.06 -2.25 4.59
N LYS A 85 -9.48 -2.80 5.74
CA LYS A 85 -10.22 -2.04 6.77
C LYS A 85 -9.45 -0.81 7.23
N ALA A 86 -8.16 -0.96 7.51
CA ALA A 86 -7.32 0.12 8.00
C ALA A 86 -7.14 1.27 6.99
N ILE A 87 -7.08 0.97 5.69
CA ILE A 87 -6.89 1.98 4.63
C ILE A 87 -8.20 2.48 4.02
N ALA A 88 -9.36 1.96 4.43
CA ALA A 88 -10.67 2.35 3.92
C ALA A 88 -11.24 3.59 4.64
N GLY A 89 -10.72 3.94 5.81
CA GLY A 89 -11.20 5.07 6.61
C GLY A 89 -10.99 6.44 5.96
N THR A 90 -11.45 7.49 6.65
CA THR A 90 -11.40 8.89 6.17
C THR A 90 -9.99 9.38 5.82
N GLY A 91 -8.98 9.03 6.63
CA GLY A 91 -7.56 9.26 6.34
C GLY A 91 -6.93 8.22 5.39
N GLY A 92 -7.73 7.35 4.79
CA GLY A 92 -7.29 6.20 4.01
C GLY A 92 -6.94 6.50 2.55
N CYS A 93 -6.97 5.46 1.72
CA CYS A 93 -6.64 5.56 0.30
C CYS A 93 -7.55 6.52 -0.48
N GLN A 94 -8.80 6.72 -0.04
CA GLN A 94 -9.76 7.58 -0.72
C GLN A 94 -9.46 9.08 -0.61
N ALA A 95 -8.69 9.51 0.40
CA ALA A 95 -8.28 10.92 0.56
C ALA A 95 -7.28 11.39 -0.50
N CYS A 96 -6.68 10.48 -1.28
CA CYS A 96 -5.78 10.86 -2.36
C CYS A 96 -6.55 11.47 -3.54
N HIS A 97 -6.18 12.65 -4.01
CA HIS A 97 -6.78 13.29 -5.21
C HIS A 97 -5.90 13.21 -6.46
N SER A 98 -4.93 12.28 -6.47
CA SER A 98 -4.10 11.99 -7.65
C SER A 98 -3.33 13.20 -8.20
N HIS A 99 -2.80 14.07 -7.33
CA HIS A 99 -1.93 15.20 -7.72
C HIS A 99 -0.58 14.80 -8.32
N GLN A 100 -0.18 13.52 -8.20
CA GLN A 100 1.04 12.93 -8.77
C GLN A 100 2.40 13.45 -8.28
N SER A 101 2.48 14.49 -7.44
CA SER A 101 3.78 15.00 -6.92
C SER A 101 4.62 13.92 -6.22
N CYS A 102 3.97 12.95 -5.58
CA CYS A 102 4.63 11.81 -4.94
C CYS A 102 5.25 10.80 -5.91
N PHE A 103 4.73 10.72 -7.15
CA PHE A 103 5.32 9.95 -8.24
C PHE A 103 6.47 10.73 -8.88
N GLU A 104 6.23 12.00 -9.21
CA GLU A 104 7.20 12.87 -9.90
C GLU A 104 8.51 13.02 -9.12
N LEU A 105 8.43 13.21 -7.79
CA LEU A 105 9.60 13.46 -6.94
C LEU A 105 10.18 12.19 -6.29
N CYS A 106 9.69 11.00 -6.63
CA CYS A 106 10.22 9.78 -6.03
C CYS A 106 11.66 9.50 -6.54
N PRO A 107 12.69 9.48 -5.66
CA PRO A 107 14.07 9.22 -6.09
C PRO A 107 14.32 7.78 -6.55
N LYS A 108 13.36 6.89 -6.30
CA LYS A 108 13.36 5.49 -6.73
C LYS A 108 12.46 5.23 -7.93
N HIS A 109 11.90 6.29 -8.52
CA HIS A 109 11.00 6.22 -9.67
C HIS A 109 9.80 5.28 -9.47
N LEU A 110 9.35 5.15 -8.22
CA LEU A 110 8.15 4.40 -7.89
C LEU A 110 6.92 5.26 -8.17
N ASN A 111 5.79 4.60 -8.43
CA ASN A 111 4.51 5.28 -8.61
C ASN A 111 3.53 5.00 -7.46
N PRO A 112 3.66 5.71 -6.30
CA PRO A 112 2.70 5.60 -5.22
C PRO A 112 1.25 5.91 -5.65
N THR A 113 1.04 6.79 -6.64
CA THR A 113 -0.31 7.12 -7.09
C THR A 113 -1.00 5.93 -7.77
N ALA A 114 -0.26 5.15 -8.58
CA ALA A 114 -0.76 3.89 -9.14
C ALA A 114 -1.10 2.86 -8.04
N SER A 115 -0.22 2.72 -7.05
CA SER A 115 -0.46 1.87 -5.87
C SER A 115 -1.72 2.28 -5.11
N ILE A 116 -1.91 3.57 -4.86
CA ILE A 116 -3.11 4.09 -4.18
C ILE A 116 -4.36 3.86 -5.03
N ALA A 117 -4.29 4.03 -6.35
CA ALA A 117 -5.41 3.73 -7.24
C ALA A 117 -5.80 2.24 -7.20
N GLY A 118 -4.82 1.34 -7.09
CA GLY A 118 -5.04 -0.08 -6.83
C GLY A 118 -5.80 -0.32 -5.53
N LEU A 119 -5.35 0.30 -4.45
CA LEU A 119 -6.02 0.20 -3.15
C LEU A 119 -7.45 0.75 -3.18
N LYS A 120 -7.70 1.87 -3.86
CA LYS A 120 -9.07 2.39 -4.04
C LYS A 120 -9.99 1.38 -4.69
N ARG A 121 -9.52 0.68 -5.75
CA ARG A 121 -10.29 -0.39 -6.40
C ARG A 121 -10.53 -1.58 -5.48
N ALA A 122 -9.51 -1.99 -4.72
CA ALA A 122 -9.62 -3.08 -3.76
C ALA A 122 -10.63 -2.76 -2.64
N THR A 123 -10.55 -1.56 -2.07
CA THR A 123 -11.50 -1.03 -1.07
C THR A 123 -12.92 -0.97 -1.64
N ALA A 124 -13.10 -0.43 -2.85
CA ALA A 124 -14.41 -0.38 -3.49
C ALA A 124 -15.01 -1.79 -3.68
N LYS A 125 -14.19 -2.76 -4.11
CA LYS A 125 -14.61 -4.16 -4.25
C LYS A 125 -14.99 -4.78 -2.91
N ALA A 126 -14.25 -4.50 -1.84
CA ALA A 126 -14.55 -5.00 -0.50
C ALA A 126 -15.88 -4.42 0.03
N ALA A 127 -16.11 -3.12 -0.16
CA ALA A 127 -17.35 -2.45 0.25
C ALA A 127 -18.57 -3.02 -0.50
N LEU A 128 -18.46 -3.24 -1.81
CA LEU A 128 -19.53 -3.85 -2.62
C LEU A 128 -19.89 -5.27 -2.19
N LYS A 129 -18.98 -5.97 -1.50
CA LYS A 129 -19.21 -7.31 -0.95
C LYS A 129 -19.66 -7.30 0.51
N GLY A 130 -19.74 -6.14 1.16
CA GLY A 130 -20.04 -6.03 2.59
C GLY A 130 -18.91 -6.54 3.51
N GLU A 131 -17.67 -6.57 3.02
CA GLU A 131 -16.49 -6.95 3.82
C GLU A 131 -15.98 -5.79 4.70
N ILE A 132 -16.35 -4.56 4.33
CA ILE A 132 -16.07 -3.28 5.01
C ILE A 132 -17.23 -2.31 4.87
#